data_AF-A0A0F2LC13-F1
#
_entry.id   AF-A0A0F2LC13-F1
#
_cell.length_a   1.000
_cell.length_b   1.000
_cell.length_c   1.000
_cell.angle_alpha   90.00
_cell.angle_beta   90.00
_cell.angle_gamma   90.00
#
_symmetry.space_group_name_H-M   'P 1'
#
loop_
_entity.id
_entity.type
_entity.pdbx_description
1 polymer ?
#
loop_
_entity_poly.entity_id
_entity_poly.type
_entity_poly.pdbx_seq_one_letter_code
_entity_poly.pdbx_strand_id
1 'polypeptide(L)'
;MRCFGDLCFDSRLVEAAGPLSKDDLANLGRRAFVVAVRAEAVEDWRYLLQAMLFAYKYRGPARDPRISALMYLTTSDSIREAERASPIGLTRFVLGALGPRGDVEAELGGVGEPYYPLAEDYDPWKIIKFALSRLT
;
A
#
# COMPACT_ATOMS: atom_id res chain seq x y z
N MET A 1 2.26 -5.49 12.81
CA MET A 1 3.57 -5.21 12.21
C MET A 1 4.35 -6.50 11.92
N ARG A 2 5.00 -6.57 10.77
CA ARG A 2 5.86 -7.67 10.29
C ARG A 2 7.21 -7.07 9.87
N CYS A 3 8.32 -7.58 10.36
CA CYS A 3 9.65 -7.04 10.05
C CYS A 3 10.55 -8.10 9.41
N PHE A 4 11.37 -7.66 8.46
CA PHE A 4 12.40 -8.46 7.79
C PHE A 4 13.71 -7.65 7.75
N GLY A 5 14.64 -8.01 8.63
CA GLY A 5 15.80 -7.16 8.91
C GLY A 5 15.36 -5.78 9.43
N ASP A 6 15.91 -4.72 8.85
CA ASP A 6 15.63 -3.33 9.24
C ASP A 6 14.32 -2.77 8.63
N LEU A 7 13.65 -3.52 7.77
CA LEU A 7 12.45 -3.08 7.08
C LEU A 7 11.20 -3.72 7.70
N CYS A 8 10.29 -2.87 8.19
CA CYS A 8 9.02 -3.27 8.79
C CYS A 8 7.84 -2.82 7.94
N PHE A 9 6.78 -3.61 7.99
CA PHE A 9 5.49 -3.33 7.40
C PHE A 9 4.40 -3.37 8.48
N ASP A 10 3.49 -2.41 8.46
CA ASP A 10 2.24 -2.47 9.21
C ASP A 10 1.08 -2.04 8.30
N SER A 11 -0.09 -2.64 8.52
CA SER A 11 -1.31 -2.35 7.79
C SER A 11 -2.44 -2.10 8.78
N ARG A 12 -3.18 -1.01 8.57
CA ARG A 12 -4.24 -0.53 9.44
C ARG A 12 -5.51 -0.25 8.66
N LEU A 13 -6.66 -0.71 9.16
CA LEU A 13 -7.97 -0.28 8.69
C LEU A 13 -8.36 0.96 9.49
N VAL A 14 -8.64 2.04 8.76
CA VAL A 14 -8.90 3.36 9.31
C VAL A 14 -10.32 3.77 8.97
N GLU A 15 -11.00 4.33 9.96
CA GLU A 15 -12.27 5.03 9.78
C GLU A 15 -12.05 6.50 10.14
N ALA A 16 -12.03 7.35 9.13
CA ALA A 16 -11.80 8.79 9.25
C ALA A 16 -13.11 9.54 9.50
N ALA A 17 -13.02 10.68 10.19
CA ALA A 17 -14.16 11.55 10.48
C ALA A 17 -14.80 12.16 9.22
N GLY A 18 -14.06 12.21 8.11
CA GLY A 18 -14.54 12.73 6.82
C GLY A 18 -13.88 12.02 5.63
N PRO A 19 -14.41 12.22 4.42
CA PRO A 19 -13.87 11.60 3.22
C PRO A 19 -12.42 12.02 2.96
N LEU A 20 -11.58 11.05 2.59
CA LEU A 20 -10.17 11.30 2.33
C LEU A 20 -9.98 12.15 1.07
N SER A 21 -9.21 13.23 1.18
CA SER A 21 -8.87 14.12 0.07
C SER A 21 -7.52 13.80 -0.56
N LYS A 22 -7.22 14.43 -1.70
CA LYS A 22 -5.89 14.36 -2.32
C LYS A 22 -4.81 15.01 -1.44
N ASP A 23 -5.16 16.06 -0.72
CA ASP A 23 -4.22 16.77 0.16
C ASP A 23 -3.90 15.91 1.39
N ASP A 24 -4.87 15.17 1.93
CA ASP A 24 -4.60 14.20 3.01
C ASP A 24 -3.58 13.16 2.55
N LEU A 25 -3.78 12.58 1.36
CA LEU A 25 -2.84 11.61 0.77
C LEU A 25 -1.44 12.19 0.53
N ALA A 26 -1.36 13.46 0.10
CA ALA A 26 -0.10 14.15 -0.13
C ALA A 26 0.71 14.33 1.16
N ASN A 27 0.03 14.41 2.31
CA ASN A 27 0.63 14.62 3.63
C ASN A 27 0.94 13.32 4.40
N LEU A 28 0.57 12.15 3.88
CA LEU A 28 0.94 10.85 4.45
C LEU A 28 2.41 10.51 4.20
N GLY A 29 3.01 9.75 5.11
CA GLY A 29 4.32 9.13 4.89
C GLY A 29 5.49 10.12 5.00
N ARG A 30 5.49 10.94 6.06
CA ARG A 30 6.59 11.87 6.35
C ARG A 30 7.85 11.15 6.81
N ARG A 31 7.70 9.99 7.44
CA ARG A 31 8.79 9.19 8.02
C ARG A 31 8.93 7.82 7.37
N ALA A 32 7.83 7.21 6.92
CA ALA A 32 7.81 5.92 6.23
C ALA A 32 7.13 6.01 4.87
N PHE A 33 7.33 5.03 4.00
CA PHE A 33 6.57 4.93 2.76
C PHE A 33 5.16 4.46 3.06
N VAL A 34 4.18 5.36 2.93
CA VAL A 34 2.76 5.09 3.25
C VAL A 34 1.92 5.10 1.98
N VAL A 35 1.03 4.11 1.87
CA VAL A 35 0.05 4.00 0.78
C VAL A 35 -1.32 3.80 1.40
N ALA A 36 -2.30 4.58 0.93
CA ALA A 36 -3.70 4.40 1.27
C ALA A 36 -4.42 3.70 0.12
N VAL A 37 -5.22 2.69 0.44
CA VAL A 37 -6.01 1.90 -0.53
C VAL A 37 -7.42 1.65 -0.03
N ARG A 38 -8.34 1.37 -0.94
CA ARG A 38 -9.65 0.81 -0.59
C ARG A 38 -9.46 -0.52 0.13
N ALA A 39 -10.30 -0.82 1.13
CA ALA A 39 -10.20 -2.08 1.85
C ALA A 39 -10.41 -3.29 0.91
N GLU A 40 -11.33 -3.15 -0.04
CA GLU A 40 -11.68 -4.19 -1.01
C GLU A 40 -10.55 -4.47 -2.02
N ALA A 41 -9.59 -3.55 -2.16
CA ALA A 41 -8.42 -3.77 -3.01
C ALA A 41 -7.35 -4.63 -2.32
N VAL A 42 -7.50 -4.94 -1.02
CA VAL A 42 -6.58 -5.74 -0.23
C VAL A 42 -7.22 -7.08 0.10
N GLU A 43 -7.27 -7.98 -0.89
CA GLU A 43 -7.74 -9.36 -0.69
C GLU A 43 -6.80 -10.16 0.24
N ASP A 44 -5.50 -9.86 0.21
CA ASP A 44 -4.49 -10.42 1.09
C ASP A 44 -3.46 -9.34 1.45
N TRP A 45 -3.10 -9.24 2.74
CA TRP A 45 -2.12 -8.25 3.19
C TRP A 45 -0.75 -8.41 2.53
N ARG A 46 -0.39 -9.65 2.12
CA ARG A 46 0.89 -9.94 1.46
C ARG A 46 0.96 -9.29 0.08
N TYR A 47 -0.17 -9.10 -0.60
CA TYR A 47 -0.20 -8.39 -1.88
C TYR A 47 0.10 -6.90 -1.70
N LEU A 48 -0.48 -6.25 -0.69
CA LEU A 48 -0.15 -4.87 -0.36
C LEU A 48 1.32 -4.71 0.00
N LEU A 49 1.86 -5.61 0.83
CA LEU A 49 3.29 -5.64 1.16
C LEU A 49 4.16 -5.75 -0.11
N GLN A 50 3.87 -6.73 -0.98
CA GLN A 50 4.64 -6.93 -2.22
C GLN A 50 4.58 -5.69 -3.12
N ALA A 51 3.39 -5.12 -3.32
CA ALA A 51 3.19 -3.92 -4.13
C ALA A 51 4.03 -2.74 -3.61
N MET A 52 4.01 -2.53 -2.29
CA MET A 52 4.80 -1.49 -1.64
C MET A 52 6.30 -1.75 -1.72
N LEU A 53 6.75 -3.00 -1.54
CA LEU A 53 8.16 -3.37 -1.66
C LEU A 53 8.69 -3.11 -3.07
N PHE A 54 7.94 -3.51 -4.11
CA PHE A 54 8.35 -3.27 -5.49
C PHE A 54 8.41 -1.78 -5.81
N ALA A 55 7.41 -1.01 -5.38
CA ALA A 55 7.42 0.45 -5.55
C ALA A 55 8.58 1.12 -4.79
N TYR A 56 8.87 0.68 -3.57
CA TYR A 56 9.94 1.21 -2.73
C TYR A 56 11.34 0.92 -3.31
N LYS A 57 11.57 -0.32 -3.79
CA LYS A 57 12.90 -0.74 -4.27
C LYS A 57 13.19 -0.37 -5.71
N TYR A 58 12.22 -0.49 -6.62
CA TYR A 58 12.46 -0.39 -8.06
C TYR A 58 11.87 0.87 -8.70
N ARG A 59 11.29 1.78 -7.89
CA ARG A 59 10.62 3.04 -8.30
C ARG A 59 9.45 2.91 -9.30
N GLY A 60 9.20 1.72 -9.84
CA GLY A 60 7.95 1.31 -10.49
C GLY A 60 7.55 2.08 -11.75
N PRO A 61 6.39 1.73 -12.34
CA PRO A 61 5.95 2.27 -13.65
C PRO A 61 5.52 3.75 -13.63
N ALA A 62 5.32 4.35 -12.45
CA ALA A 62 4.92 5.74 -12.32
C ALA A 62 5.98 6.56 -11.58
N ARG A 63 6.02 7.87 -11.87
CA ARG A 63 6.95 8.81 -11.21
C ARG A 63 6.70 8.91 -9.70
N ASP A 64 5.45 8.81 -9.26
CA ASP A 64 5.09 8.77 -7.84
C ASP A 64 5.09 7.31 -7.36
N PRO A 65 5.91 6.95 -6.35
CA PRO A 65 5.99 5.57 -5.85
C PRO A 65 4.66 5.06 -5.27
N ARG A 66 3.77 5.94 -4.77
CA ARG A 66 2.43 5.54 -4.30
C ARG A 66 1.56 5.10 -5.46
N ILE A 67 1.63 5.80 -6.60
CA ILE A 67 0.94 5.39 -7.82
C ILE A 67 1.54 4.06 -8.33
N SER A 68 2.86 3.91 -8.31
CA SER A 68 3.51 2.64 -8.63
C SER A 68 3.02 1.49 -7.73
N ALA A 69 2.84 1.72 -6.42
CA ALA A 69 2.27 0.73 -5.51
C ALA A 69 0.82 0.37 -5.88
N LEU A 70 -0.02 1.34 -6.25
CA LEU A 70 -1.37 1.05 -6.75
C LEU A 70 -1.32 0.20 -8.02
N MET A 71 -0.46 0.55 -8.98
CA MET A 71 -0.31 -0.19 -10.24
C MET A 71 0.15 -1.63 -10.01
N TYR A 72 1.09 -1.85 -9.08
CA TYR A 72 1.49 -3.19 -8.67
C TYR A 72 0.35 -3.96 -7.99
N LEU A 73 -0.36 -3.32 -7.07
CA LEU A 73 -1.47 -3.95 -6.33
C LEU A 73 -2.60 -4.39 -7.26
N THR A 74 -2.95 -3.55 -8.25
CA THR A 74 -3.99 -3.85 -9.23
C THR A 74 -3.47 -4.65 -10.43
N THR A 75 -2.16 -4.95 -10.49
CA THR A 75 -1.51 -5.58 -11.64
C THR A 75 -1.89 -4.91 -12.97
N SER A 76 -1.86 -3.58 -13.02
CA SER A 76 -2.37 -2.80 -14.15
C SER A 76 -1.34 -1.86 -14.75
N ASP A 77 -1.28 -1.83 -16.08
CA ASP A 77 -0.45 -0.90 -16.86
C ASP A 77 -1.05 0.51 -16.96
N SER A 78 -2.31 0.67 -16.57
CA SER A 78 -3.04 1.94 -16.65
C SER A 78 -3.12 2.60 -15.27
N ILE A 79 -2.60 3.82 -15.16
CA ILE A 79 -2.77 4.65 -13.95
C ILE A 79 -4.27 4.81 -13.63
N ARG A 80 -5.11 5.00 -14.65
CA ARG A 80 -6.56 5.17 -14.48
C ARG A 80 -7.22 3.93 -13.85
N GLU A 81 -6.75 2.74 -14.19
CA GLU A 81 -7.26 1.51 -13.59
C GLU A 81 -6.71 1.32 -12.17
N ALA A 82 -5.42 1.64 -11.94
CA ALA A 82 -4.82 1.60 -10.60
C ALA A 82 -5.48 2.58 -9.62
N GLU A 83 -5.93 3.75 -10.10
CA GLU A 83 -6.68 4.73 -9.31
C GLU A 83 -8.00 4.17 -8.75
N ARG A 84 -8.55 3.08 -9.31
CA ARG A 84 -9.73 2.42 -8.73
C ARG A 84 -9.46 1.84 -7.34
N ALA A 85 -8.19 1.50 -7.03
CA ALA A 85 -7.78 1.10 -5.69
C ALA A 85 -7.57 2.30 -4.74
N SER A 86 -7.67 3.54 -5.23
CA SER A 86 -7.54 4.75 -4.41
C SER A 86 -8.75 4.93 -3.49
N PRO A 87 -8.55 5.27 -2.19
CA PRO A 87 -9.61 5.52 -1.24
C PRO A 87 -10.11 6.97 -1.23
N ILE A 88 -9.71 7.82 -2.20
CA ILE A 88 -10.20 9.20 -2.28
C ILE A 88 -11.73 9.21 -2.27
N GLY A 89 -12.30 10.07 -1.42
CA GLY A 89 -13.74 10.19 -1.23
C GLY A 89 -14.34 9.14 -0.29
N LEU A 90 -13.55 8.24 0.29
CA LEU A 90 -14.00 7.28 1.29
C LEU A 90 -13.62 7.71 2.71
N THR A 91 -14.45 7.33 3.68
CA THR A 91 -14.14 7.45 5.11
C THR A 91 -13.46 6.21 5.67
N ARG A 92 -13.65 5.04 5.03
CA ARG A 92 -13.07 3.76 5.45
C ARG A 92 -12.05 3.27 4.42
N PHE A 93 -10.81 3.05 4.86
CA PHE A 93 -9.71 2.68 3.97
C PHE A 93 -8.58 2.00 4.74
N VAL A 94 -7.65 1.39 4.00
CA VAL A 94 -6.47 0.75 4.55
C VAL A 94 -5.25 1.63 4.35
N LEU A 95 -4.46 1.83 5.41
CA LEU A 95 -3.12 2.38 5.34
C LEU A 95 -2.11 1.26 5.47
N GLY A 96 -1.24 1.11 4.47
CA GLY A 96 0.00 0.36 4.58
C GLY A 96 1.18 1.30 4.80
N ALA A 97 2.07 0.98 5.74
CA ALA A 97 3.34 1.68 5.94
C ALA A 97 4.51 0.70 5.83
N LEU A 98 5.57 1.12 5.15
CA LEU A 98 6.80 0.37 4.94
C LEU A 98 8.02 1.25 5.23
N GLY A 99 8.90 0.81 6.13
CA GLY A 99 10.08 1.57 6.52
C GLY A 99 10.77 1.00 7.77
N PRO A 100 11.77 1.70 8.33
CA PRO A 100 12.33 1.35 9.64
C PRO A 100 11.25 1.26 10.72
N ARG A 101 11.44 0.38 11.70
CA ARG A 101 10.44 0.12 12.75
C ARG A 101 9.89 1.40 13.39
N GLY A 102 10.78 2.28 13.86
CA GLY A 102 10.38 3.51 14.55
C GLY A 102 9.59 4.48 13.65
N ASP A 103 9.88 4.49 12.35
CA ASP A 103 9.18 5.34 11.39
C ASP A 103 7.77 4.80 11.09
N VAL A 104 7.64 3.47 10.96
CA VAL A 104 6.33 2.82 10.81
C VAL A 104 5.46 3.03 12.06
N GLU A 105 6.05 2.89 13.25
CA GLU A 105 5.35 3.18 14.52
C GLU A 105 4.96 4.66 14.64
N ALA A 106 5.78 5.58 14.15
CA ALA A 106 5.46 7.01 14.17
C ALA A 106 4.35 7.40 13.19
N GLU A 107 4.23 6.71 12.04
CA GLU A 107 3.17 6.97 11.05
C GLU A 107 1.84 6.31 11.42
N LEU A 108 1.86 5.07 11.93
CA LEU A 108 0.64 4.26 12.15
C LEU A 108 0.35 3.94 13.63
N GLY A 109 1.22 4.32 14.56
CA GLY A 109 1.03 4.10 15.99
C GLY A 109 -0.23 4.81 16.48
N GLY A 110 -1.22 4.02 16.92
CA GLY A 110 -2.50 4.55 17.40
C GLY A 110 -3.50 4.94 16.29
N VAL A 111 -3.18 4.67 15.02
CA VAL A 111 -4.08 4.91 13.89
C VAL A 111 -4.81 3.61 13.52
N GLY A 112 -6.14 3.64 13.58
CA GLY A 112 -6.98 2.52 13.15
C GLY A 112 -6.70 1.19 13.85
N GLU A 113 -7.28 0.12 13.33
CA GLU A 113 -7.11 -1.25 13.82
C GLU A 113 -6.17 -2.06 12.92
N PRO A 114 -5.40 -3.02 13.46
CA PRO A 114 -4.58 -3.92 12.64
C PRO A 114 -5.41 -4.62 11.56
N TYR A 115 -4.96 -4.56 10.30
CA TYR A 115 -5.70 -5.12 9.16
C TYR A 115 -4.83 -6.06 8.32
N TYR A 116 -5.10 -7.36 8.44
CA TYR A 116 -4.32 -8.45 7.84
C TYR A 116 -5.22 -9.52 7.22
N PRO A 117 -6.03 -9.20 6.19
CA PRO A 117 -6.87 -10.18 5.51
C PRO A 117 -6.01 -11.26 4.85
N LEU A 118 -6.56 -12.47 4.76
CA LEU A 118 -5.94 -13.61 4.09
C LEU A 118 -6.87 -14.06 2.97
N ALA A 119 -6.37 -14.08 1.73
CA ALA A 119 -7.11 -14.63 0.61
C ALA A 119 -7.11 -16.17 0.67
N GLU A 120 -8.18 -16.79 0.19
CA GLU A 120 -8.29 -18.25 0.08
C GLU A 120 -7.30 -18.82 -0.95
N ASP A 121 -7.06 -18.07 -2.03
CA ASP A 121 -6.29 -18.46 -3.21
C ASP A 121 -5.00 -17.64 -3.39
N TYR A 122 -4.31 -17.35 -2.29
CA TYR A 122 -3.06 -16.58 -2.34
C TYR A 122 -2.02 -17.19 -3.31
N ASP A 123 -1.72 -16.45 -4.39
CA ASP A 123 -0.66 -16.74 -5.35
C ASP A 123 0.51 -15.76 -5.13
N PRO A 124 1.64 -16.19 -4.53
CA PRO A 124 2.79 -15.32 -4.33
C PRO A 124 3.37 -14.77 -5.64
N TRP A 125 3.06 -15.37 -6.79
CA TRP A 125 3.55 -14.93 -8.10
C TRP A 125 2.70 -13.85 -8.77
N LYS A 126 1.48 -13.57 -8.30
CA LYS A 126 0.54 -12.63 -8.95
C LYS A 126 1.19 -11.27 -9.23
N ILE A 127 1.74 -10.64 -8.18
CA ILE A 127 2.41 -9.34 -8.32
C ILE A 127 3.84 -9.50 -8.85
N ILE A 128 4.55 -10.56 -8.46
CA ILE A 128 5.94 -10.79 -8.90
C ILE A 128 6.03 -10.89 -10.42
N LYS A 129 5.15 -11.66 -11.09
CA LYS A 129 5.13 -11.80 -12.55
C LYS A 129 4.97 -10.45 -13.24
N PHE A 130 4.04 -9.64 -12.74
CA PHE A 130 3.78 -8.29 -13.25
C PHE A 130 4.93 -7.32 -12.98
N ALA A 131 5.63 -7.47 -11.86
CA ALA A 131 6.80 -6.65 -11.55
C ALA A 131 8.01 -7.02 -12.40
N LEU A 132 8.26 -8.32 -12.62
CA LEU A 132 9.37 -8.81 -13.43
C LEU A 132 9.25 -8.39 -14.90
N SER A 133 8.04 -8.40 -15.48
CA SER A 133 7.82 -7.97 -16.86
C SER A 133 8.15 -6.50 -17.14
N ARG A 134 8.45 -5.73 -16.09
CA ARG A 134 8.80 -4.30 -16.15
C ARG A 134 10.26 -4.00 -15.82
N LEU A 135 11.00 -5.00 -15.33
CA LEU A 135 12.43 -4.87 -15.05
C LEU A 135 13.30 -5.26 -16.26
N THR A 136 12.68 -5.80 -17.30
CA THR A 136 13.26 -6.16 -18.61
C THR A 136 12.94 -5.12 -19.66
#